data_AF-A0A7G8HHW6-F1
#
_entry.id   AF-A0A7G8HHW6-F1
#
_cell.length_a   1.000
_cell.length_b   1.000
_cell.length_c   1.000
_cell.angle_alpha   90.00
_cell.angle_beta   90.00
_cell.angle_gamma   90.00
#
_symmetry.space_group_name_H-M   'P 1'
#
loop_
_entity.id
_entity.type
_entity.pdbx_description
1 polymer ?
#
loop_
_entity_poly.entity_id
_entity_poly.type
_entity_poly.pdbx_seq_one_letter_code
_entity_poly.pdbx_strand_id
1 'polypeptide(L)' 'MVTTITMEIDALRLLHRSVAEAYANWPGGDPNEQACLLKMKTQLYAALMDHLLDCGSI' A
#
# COMPACT_ATOMS: atom_id res chain seq x y z
N MET A 1 -20.03 -4.09 2.59
CA MET A 1 -19.36 -5.37 2.84
C MET A 1 -17.90 -5.08 3.06
N VAL A 2 -17.33 -5.45 4.21
CA VAL A 2 -15.89 -5.30 4.49
C VAL A 2 -15.26 -6.67 4.32
N THR A 3 -14.22 -6.76 3.48
CA THR A 3 -13.46 -8.00 3.27
C THR A 3 -12.07 -7.81 3.89
N THR A 4 -11.74 -8.64 4.87
CA THR A 4 -10.42 -8.63 5.51
C THR A 4 -9.49 -9.57 4.73
N ILE A 5 -8.33 -9.06 4.32
CA ILE A 5 -7.28 -9.86 3.68
C ILE A 5 -6.12 -9.93 4.68
N THR A 6 -5.77 -11.14 5.09
CA THR A 6 -4.59 -11.38 5.94
C THR A 6 -3.37 -11.52 5.04
N MET A 7 -2.36 -10.67 5.26
CA MET A 7 -1.13 -10.67 4.47
C MET A 7 0.07 -10.73 5.41
N GLU A 8 1.09 -11.50 5.02
CA GLU A 8 2.39 -11.47 5.68
C GLU A 8 3.06 -10.11 5.46
N ILE A 9 3.85 -9.65 6.43
CA ILE A 9 4.50 -8.33 6.38
C ILE A 9 5.39 -8.17 5.14
N ASP A 10 6.09 -9.22 4.71
CA ASP A 10 6.94 -9.18 3.52
C ASP A 10 6.11 -9.02 2.23
N ALA A 11 4.94 -9.66 2.17
CA ALA A 11 4.00 -9.46 1.07
C ALA A 11 3.43 -8.03 1.07
N LEU A 12 3.15 -7.46 2.25
CA LEU A 12 2.70 -6.09 2.39
C LEU A 12 3.77 -5.08 1.94
N ARG A 13 5.04 -5.32 2.29
CA ARG A 13 6.19 -4.51 1.83
C ARG A 13 6.37 -4.58 0.32
N LEU A 14 6.28 -5.78 -0.26
CA LEU A 14 6.37 -5.98 -1.70
C LEU A 14 5.25 -5.26 -2.43
N LEU A 15 4.02 -5.34 -1.92
CA LEU A 15 2.87 -4.66 -2.51
C LEU A 15 2.98 -3.14 -2.41
N HIS A 16 3.41 -2.60 -1.27
CA HIS A 16 3.67 -1.16 -1.15
C HIS A 16 4.71 -0.68 -2.16
N ARG A 17 5.79 -1.47 -2.36
CA ARG A 17 6.84 -1.16 -3.33
C ARG A 17 6.32 -1.16 -4.76
N SER A 18 5.59 -2.19 -5.17
CA SER A 18 5.07 -2.29 -6.54
C SER A 18 4.07 -1.18 -6.85
N VAL A 19 3.21 -0.81 -5.90
CA VAL A 19 2.28 0.33 -6.06
C VAL A 19 3.03 1.66 -6.15
N ALA A 20 4.09 1.84 -5.36
CA ALA A 20 4.93 3.04 -5.43
C ALA A 20 5.64 3.16 -6.78
N GLU A 21 6.16 2.05 -7.32
CA GLU A 21 6.78 1.99 -8.64
C GLU A 21 5.77 2.24 -9.77
N ALA A 22 4.56 1.68 -9.67
CA ALA A 22 3.48 1.92 -10.64
C ALA A 22 3.01 3.38 -10.64
N TYR A 23 2.96 4.01 -9.47
CA TYR A 23 2.63 5.43 -9.33
C TYR A 23 3.74 6.33 -9.89
N ALA A 24 5.02 6.00 -9.64
CA ALA A 24 6.16 6.78 -10.10
C ALA A 24 6.37 6.67 -11.63
N ASN A 25 6.18 5.48 -12.18
CA ASN A 25 6.32 5.19 -13.61
C ASN A 25 4.98 5.28 -14.35
N TRP A 26 4.02 6.04 -13.82
CA TRP A 26 2.69 6.17 -14.40
C TRP A 26 2.81 6.67 -15.85
N PRO A 27 2.36 5.90 -16.86
CA PRO A 27 2.54 6.25 -18.27
C PRO A 27 1.63 7.39 -18.74
N GLY A 28 0.81 7.95 -17.84
CA GLY A 28 -0.32 8.80 -18.19
C GLY A 28 -1.59 7.96 -18.39
N GLY A 29 -2.76 8.60 -18.28
CA GLY A 29 -4.05 7.89 -18.31
C GLY A 29 -5.13 8.65 -17.55
N ASP A 30 -6.09 7.93 -16.99
CA ASP A 30 -7.14 8.52 -16.17
C ASP A 30 -6.56 9.08 -14.85
N PRO A 31 -6.74 10.38 -14.54
CA PRO A 31 -6.34 10.96 -13.26
C PRO A 31 -6.95 10.24 -12.05
N ASN A 32 -8.13 9.63 -12.20
CA ASN A 32 -8.78 8.87 -11.14
C ASN A 32 -8.01 7.59 -10.81
N GLU A 33 -7.42 6.92 -11.80
CA GLU A 33 -6.59 5.74 -11.58
C GLU A 33 -5.30 6.12 -10.83
N GLN A 34 -4.69 7.24 -11.20
CA GLN A 34 -3.52 7.77 -10.50
C GLN A 34 -3.84 8.17 -9.05
N ALA A 35 -5.01 8.77 -8.81
CA ALA A 35 -5.50 9.06 -7.46
C ALA A 35 -5.77 7.78 -6.65
N CYS A 36 -6.31 6.75 -7.30
CA CYS A 36 -6.55 5.45 -6.69
C CYS A 36 -5.23 4.77 -6.27
N LEU A 37 -4.21 4.79 -7.14
CA LEU A 37 -2.86 4.29 -6.83
C LEU A 37 -2.23 5.04 -5.65
N LEU A 38 -2.35 6.36 -5.60
CA LEU A 38 -1.85 7.16 -4.47
C LEU A 38 -2.54 6.78 -3.16
N LYS A 39 -3.87 6.61 -3.20
CA LYS A 39 -4.67 6.19 -2.04
C LYS A 39 -4.25 4.81 -1.56
N MET A 40 -4.08 3.86 -2.49
CA MET A 40 -3.63 2.50 -2.18
C MET A 40 -2.22 2.50 -1.58
N LYS A 41 -1.28 3.30 -2.12
CA LYS A 41 0.05 3.49 -1.54
C LYS A 41 -0.01 3.95 -0.09
N THR A 42 -0.85 4.95 0.17
CA THR A 42 -1.02 5.54 1.51
C THR A 42 -1.61 4.54 2.50
N GLN A 43 -2.62 3.78 2.08
CA GLN A 43 -3.25 2.75 2.91
C GLN A 43 -2.29 1.60 3.23
N LEU A 44 -1.49 1.17 2.26
CA LEU A 44 -0.46 0.14 2.48
C LEU A 44 0.63 0.62 3.44
N TYR A 45 1.03 1.89 3.34
CA TYR A 45 1.96 2.48 4.29
C TYR A 45 1.38 2.54 5.71
N ALA A 46 0.12 2.94 5.86
CA ALA A 46 -0.56 2.93 7.16
C ALA A 46 -0.61 1.51 7.75
N ALA A 47 -0.97 0.51 6.95
CA ALA A 47 -0.97 -0.89 7.38
C ALA A 47 0.43 -1.39 7.80
N LEU A 48 1.50 -0.95 7.13
CA LEU A 48 2.88 -1.26 7.53
C LEU A 48 3.23 -0.62 8.88
N MET A 49 2.83 0.63 9.09
CA MET A 49 3.06 1.34 10.35
C MET A 49 2.27 0.70 11.50
N ASP A 50 1.01 0.34 11.27
CA ASP A 50 0.19 -0.38 12.26
C ASP A 50 0.83 -1.71 12.64
N HIS A 51 1.32 -2.48 11.65
CA HIS A 51 2.04 -3.72 11.93
C HIS A 51 3.35 -3.49 12.70
N LEU A 52 4.10 -2.41 12.43
CA LEU A 52 5.31 -2.06 13.18
C LEU A 52 4.99 -1.68 14.63
N LEU A 53 3.89 -0.96 14.85
CA LEU A 53 3.44 -0.52 16.17
C LEU A 53 2.88 -1.70 16.99
N ASP A 54 2.11 -2.59 16.36
CA ASP A 54 1.50 -3.77 17.01
C ASP A 54 2.56 -4.84 17.35
N CYS A 55 3.62 -4.95 16.54
CA CYS A 55 4.70 -5.90 16.77
C CYS A 55 5.73 -5.44 17.82
N GLY A 56 5.54 -4.26 18.45
CA GLY A 56 6.18 -3.89 19.72
C GLY A 56 7.71 -4.08 19.78
N SER A 57 8.45 -3.36 18.93
CA SER A 57 9.90 -3.15 19.13
C SER A 57 10.22 -1.73 19.62
N ILE A 58 9.34 -1.13 20.42
CA ILE A 58 9.66 0.07 21.22
C ILE A 58 9.39 -0.25 22.69
#